data_AF-A0A925RRB5-F1
#
_entry.id   AF-A0A925RRB5-F1
#
_cell.length_a   1.000
_cell.length_b   1.000
_cell.length_c   1.000
_cell.angle_alpha   90.00
_cell.angle_beta   90.00
_cell.angle_gamma   90.00
#
_symmetry.space_group_name_H-M   'P 1'
#
loop_
_entity.id
_entity.type
_entity.pdbx_description
1 polymer ?
#
loop_
_entity_poly.entity_id
_entity_poly.type
_entity_poly.pdbx_seq_one_letter_code
_entity_poly.pdbx_strand_id
1 'polypeptide(L)'
;MDLNLIDAPFDLRHIRPGELEEILEDPFGLRFLPDNDRNDGASRYFALGRTVADRHLFIAFTTDGKIARIISAREMSDSERRFYDRNYNETR
;
A
#
# COMPACT_ATOMS: atom_id res chain seq x y z
N MET A 1 6.08 11.82 3.29
CA MET A 1 5.45 11.12 4.45
C MET A 1 6.47 10.11 4.90
N ASP A 2 6.85 10.09 6.17
CA ASP A 2 7.93 9.21 6.61
C ASP A 2 7.42 7.79 6.83
N LEU A 3 8.17 6.80 6.36
CA LEU A 3 7.86 5.39 6.53
C LEU A 3 8.41 4.90 7.88
N ASN A 4 7.53 4.39 8.74
CA ASN A 4 7.93 3.75 9.99
C ASN A 4 7.69 2.23 9.93
N LEU A 5 8.78 1.47 9.99
CA LEU A 5 8.81 0.00 9.94
C LEU A 5 9.29 -0.63 11.26
N ILE A 6 9.43 0.14 12.34
CA ILE A 6 10.03 -0.32 13.61
C ILE A 6 9.26 -1.53 14.19
N ASP A 7 7.93 -1.54 14.02
CA ASP A 7 7.03 -2.60 14.50
C ASP A 7 6.31 -3.34 13.36
N ALA A 8 6.93 -3.44 12.18
CA ALA A 8 6.31 -4.11 11.04
C ALA A 8 6.03 -5.59 11.38
N PRO A 9 4.75 -6.05 11.40
CA PRO A 9 4.41 -7.41 11.81
C PRO A 9 4.61 -8.45 10.69
N PHE A 10 5.35 -8.12 9.64
CA PHE A 10 5.56 -8.93 8.45
C PHE A 10 7.04 -9.01 8.06
N ASP A 11 7.39 -10.02 7.26
CA ASP A 11 8.79 -10.26 6.89
C ASP A 11 9.29 -9.27 5.83
N LEU A 12 10.24 -8.42 6.25
CA LEU A 12 10.91 -7.43 5.40
C LEU A 12 11.97 -8.04 4.46
N ARG A 13 12.25 -9.36 4.54
CA ARG A 13 13.21 -10.02 3.64
C ARG A 13 12.65 -10.18 2.22
N HIS A 14 11.33 -10.37 2.10
CA HIS A 14 10.65 -10.59 0.83
C HIS A 14 10.16 -9.30 0.17
N ILE A 15 9.90 -8.27 0.99
CA ILE A 15 9.47 -6.94 0.55
C ILE A 15 10.39 -5.92 1.20
N ARG A 16 11.21 -5.27 0.35
CA ARG A 16 12.20 -4.32 0.84
C ARG A 16 11.51 -3.02 1.25
N PRO A 17 12.04 -2.31 2.27
CA PRO A 17 11.56 -0.99 2.65
C PRO A 17 11.41 -0.01 1.48
N GLY A 18 12.40 0.02 0.57
CA GLY A 18 12.33 0.89 -0.61
C GLY A 18 11.17 0.58 -1.55
N GLU A 19 10.74 -0.69 -1.67
CA GLU A 19 9.57 -1.05 -2.47
C GLU A 19 8.26 -0.54 -1.85
N LEU A 20 8.22 -0.42 -0.52
CA LEU A 20 7.08 0.15 0.21
C LEU A 20 7.01 1.67 0.03
N GLU A 21 8.15 2.34 0.06
CA GLU A 21 8.25 3.79 -0.20
C GLU A 21 7.84 4.12 -1.63
N GLU A 22 8.35 3.37 -2.62
CA GLU A 22 7.98 3.54 -4.03
C GLU A 22 6.47 3.47 -4.23
N ILE A 23 5.79 2.52 -3.57
CA ILE A 23 4.33 2.36 -3.68
C ILE A 23 3.58 3.48 -2.95
N LEU A 24 4.10 3.94 -1.81
CA LEU A 24 3.51 5.06 -1.07
C LEU A 24 3.73 6.40 -1.76
N GLU A 25 4.69 6.50 -2.68
CA GLU A 25 4.93 7.70 -3.49
C GLU A 25 4.41 7.57 -4.92
N ASP A 26 3.90 6.39 -5.33
CA ASP A 26 3.32 6.17 -6.65
C ASP A 26 2.13 7.11 -6.89
N PRO A 27 2.22 8.07 -7.83
CA PRO A 27 1.15 9.01 -8.11
C PRO A 27 -0.04 8.34 -8.81
N PHE A 28 0.17 7.16 -9.42
CA PHE A 28 -0.87 6.34 -10.03
C PHE A 28 -1.33 5.21 -9.11
N GLY A 29 -0.79 5.15 -7.89
CA GLY A 29 -1.18 4.19 -6.88
C GLY A 29 -2.62 4.41 -6.46
N LEU A 30 -3.41 3.34 -6.45
CA LEU A 30 -4.79 3.41 -5.97
C LEU A 30 -4.78 3.37 -4.46
N ARG A 31 -5.42 4.36 -3.82
CA ARG A 31 -5.57 4.41 -2.37
C ARG A 31 -7.03 4.28 -2.01
N PHE A 32 -7.32 3.34 -1.13
CA PHE A 32 -8.67 3.07 -0.66
C PHE A 32 -8.76 3.37 0.82
N LEU A 33 -9.85 4.04 1.19
CA LEU A 33 -10.35 4.12 2.54
C LEU A 33 -11.37 2.98 2.74
N PRO A 34 -11.27 2.16 3.77
CA PRO A 34 -12.39 1.33 4.18
C PRO A 34 -13.52 2.26 4.63
N ASP A 35 -14.67 2.08 3.98
CA ASP A 35 -15.91 2.83 4.21
C ASP A 35 -16.56 2.53 5.59
N ASN A 36 -15.98 1.60 6.35
CA ASN A 36 -16.50 1.21 7.64
C ASN A 36 -15.89 2.05 8.76
N ASP A 37 -16.76 2.77 9.46
CA ASP A 37 -16.52 3.35 10.77
C ASP A 37 -16.06 2.22 11.72
N ARG A 38 -14.74 2.02 11.82
CA ARG A 38 -14.19 0.94 12.64
C ARG A 38 -14.40 1.33 14.09
N ASN A 39 -14.95 0.40 14.86
CA ASN A 39 -15.17 0.56 16.30
C ASN A 39 -13.87 0.79 17.10
N ASP A 40 -12.70 0.53 16.50
CA ASP A 40 -11.38 0.79 17.07
C ASP A 40 -10.88 2.24 16.85
N GLY A 41 -11.63 3.08 16.11
CA GLY A 41 -11.30 4.46 15.80
C GLY A 41 -10.07 4.63 14.89
N ALA A 42 -9.49 3.54 14.38
CA ALA A 42 -8.25 3.58 13.61
C ALA A 42 -8.52 3.59 12.10
N SER A 43 -8.23 4.71 11.44
CA SER A 43 -8.26 4.80 9.98
C SER A 43 -7.16 3.96 9.35
N ARG A 44 -7.52 2.82 8.78
CA ARG A 44 -6.62 1.99 7.98
C ARG A 44 -6.77 2.38 6.52
N TYR A 45 -5.67 2.44 5.80
CA TYR A 45 -5.59 2.75 4.39
C TYR A 45 -5.05 1.54 3.67
N PHE A 46 -5.52 1.34 2.45
CA PHE A 46 -4.98 0.35 1.54
C PHE A 46 -4.40 1.05 0.33
N ALA A 47 -3.25 0.62 -0.15
CA ALA A 47 -2.76 1.04 -1.44
C ALA A 47 -2.38 -0.15 -2.33
N LEU A 48 -2.69 0.01 -3.60
CA LEU A 48 -2.22 -0.84 -4.69
C LEU A 48 -1.27 0.01 -5.53
N GLY A 49 -0.04 -0.43 -5.69
CA GLY A 49 0.94 0.27 -6.52
C GLY A 49 1.94 -0.66 -7.16
N ARG A 50 2.72 -0.08 -8.08
CA ARG A 50 3.73 -0.80 -8.83
C ARG A 50 5.11 -0.24 -8.52
N THR A 51 6.00 -1.12 -8.10
CA THR A 51 7.43 -0.79 -7.89
C THR A 51 8.14 -0.54 -9.23
N VAL A 52 9.31 0.09 -9.18
CA VAL A 52 10.18 0.28 -10.35
C VAL A 52 10.63 -1.07 -10.94
N ALA A 53 10.71 -2.11 -10.12
CA ALA A 53 11.02 -3.48 -10.53
C ALA A 53 9.81 -4.24 -11.14
N ASP A 54 8.73 -3.54 -11.49
CA ASP A 54 7.48 -4.10 -12.06
C ASP A 54 6.73 -5.07 -11.12
N ARG A 55 7.07 -5.07 -9.83
CA ARG A 55 6.30 -5.83 -8.82
C ARG A 55 5.06 -5.05 -8.42
N HIS A 56 3.95 -5.77 -8.32
CA HIS A 56 2.64 -5.24 -7.95
C HIS A 56 2.37 -5.65 -6.51
N LEU A 57 2.38 -4.68 -5.59
CA LEU A 57 2.16 -4.99 -4.17
C LEU A 57 0.90 -4.31 -3.66
N PHE A 58 0.23 -5.02 -2.75
CA PHE A 58 -0.82 -4.51 -1.89
C PHE A 58 -0.21 -4.17 -0.54
N ILE A 59 -0.45 -2.94 -0.07
CA ILE A 59 -0.05 -2.49 1.25
C ILE A 59 -1.26 -2.04 2.06
N ALA A 60 -1.32 -2.48 3.31
CA ALA A 60 -2.25 -1.99 4.32
C ALA A 60 -1.46 -1.20 5.35
N PHE A 61 -1.83 0.06 5.58
CA PHE A 61 -1.10 0.95 6.47
C PHE A 61 -2.04 1.86 7.25
N THR A 62 -1.58 2.38 8.37
CA THR A 62 -2.22 3.52 9.05
C THR A 62 -1.35 4.73 8.85
N THR A 63 -1.97 5.91 8.80
CA THR A 63 -1.21 7.16 8.73
C THR A 63 -1.84 8.21 9.63
N ASP A 64 -0.97 9.00 10.27
CA ASP A 64 -1.34 10.18 11.04
C ASP A 64 -1.03 11.47 10.25
N GLY A 65 -1.01 11.37 8.92
CA GLY A 65 -0.66 12.45 7.98
C GLY A 65 0.85 12.74 7.88
N LYS A 66 1.62 12.48 8.93
CA LYS A 66 3.08 12.65 8.93
C LYS A 66 3.83 11.33 8.71
N ILE A 67 3.40 10.28 9.41
CA ILE A 67 4.08 8.98 9.45
C ILE A 67 3.12 7.90 8.94
N ALA A 68 3.59 7.09 7.99
CA ALA A 68 2.92 5.86 7.56
C ALA A 68 3.47 4.66 8.33
N ARG A 69 2.57 3.89 8.97
CA ARG A 69 2.90 2.60 9.60
C ARG A 69 2.31 1.47 8.77
N ILE A 70 3.16 0.65 8.18
CA ILE A 70 2.70 -0.51 7.41
C ILE A 70 2.26 -1.62 8.37
N ILE A 71 1.02 -2.06 8.23
CA ILE A 71 0.44 -3.18 8.97
C ILE A 71 0.66 -4.49 8.21
N SER A 72 0.56 -4.46 6.89
CA SER A 72 0.76 -5.64 6.06
C SER A 72 1.19 -5.24 4.66
N ALA A 73 2.09 -6.03 4.07
CA ALA A 73 2.47 -5.92 2.67
C ALA A 73 2.50 -7.32 2.06
N ARG A 74 1.98 -7.44 0.85
CA ARG A 74 2.00 -8.69 0.07
C ARG A 74 1.94 -8.41 -1.42
N GLU A 75 2.20 -9.41 -2.23
CA GLU A 75 1.94 -9.33 -3.67
C GLU A 75 0.42 -9.26 -3.91
N MET A 76 0.04 -8.52 -4.95
CA MET A 76 -1.35 -8.46 -5.40
C MET A 76 -1.83 -9.82 -5.88
N SER A 77 -3.08 -10.15 -5.57
CA SER A 77 -3.77 -11.27 -6.22
C SER A 77 -4.10 -10.94 -7.68
N ASP A 78 -4.37 -11.95 -8.50
CA ASP A 78 -4.74 -11.76 -9.91
C ASP A 78 -5.94 -10.81 -10.09
N SER A 79 -6.92 -10.89 -9.19
CA SER A 79 -8.10 -10.00 -9.19
C SER A 79 -7.73 -8.55 -8.91
N GLU A 80 -6.87 -8.31 -7.92
CA GLU A 80 -6.37 -6.97 -7.56
C GLU A 80 -5.49 -6.39 -8.65
N ARG A 81 -4.63 -7.22 -9.26
CA ARG A 81 -3.79 -6.81 -10.39
C ARG A 81 -4.64 -6.37 -11.57
N ARG A 82 -5.66 -7.15 -11.95
CA ARG A 82 -6.61 -6.74 -12.99
C ARG A 82 -7.35 -5.45 -12.65
N PHE A 83 -7.68 -5.23 -11.37
CA PHE A 83 -8.29 -3.99 -10.93
C PHE A 83 -7.33 -2.81 -11.08
N TYR A 84 -6.08 -2.97 -10.62
CA TYR A 84 -5.02 -1.98 -10.77
C TYR A 84 -4.76 -1.65 -12.24
N ASP A 85 -4.57 -2.65 -13.10
CA ASP A 85 -4.29 -2.47 -14.53
C ASP A 85 -5.42 -1.72 -15.26
N ARG A 86 -6.69 -1.99 -14.91
CA ARG A 86 -7.82 -1.26 -15.50
C ARG A 86 -7.79 0.22 -15.14
N ASN A 87 -7.64 0.54 -13.87
CA ASN A 87 -7.58 1.94 -13.41
C ASN A 87 -6.32 2.65 -13.91
N TYR A 88 -5.19 1.94 -13.96
CA TYR A 88 -3.93 2.48 -14.45
C TYR A 88 -4.04 2.89 -15.92
N ASN A 89 -4.71 2.09 -16.75
CA ASN A 89 -4.99 2.43 -18.15
C ASN A 89 -5.98 3.59 -18.31
N GLU A 90 -6.89 3.80 -17.36
CA GLU A 90 -7.82 4.95 -17.37
C GLU A 90 -7.13 6.26 -16.97
N THR A 91 -6.06 6.19 -16.18
CA THR A 91 -5.33 7.37 -15.69
C THR A 91 -4.19 7.80 -16.61
N ARG A 92 -3.91 7.03 -17.68
CA ARG A 92 -2.82 7.27 -18.65
C ARG A 92 -3.29 8.04 -19.88
#